data_AF-A0AAD6NUM4-F1
#
_entry.id   AF-A0AAD6NUM4-F1
#
_cell.length_a   1.000
_cell.length_b   1.000
_cell.length_c   1.000
_cell.angle_alpha   90.00
_cell.angle_beta   90.00
_cell.angle_gamma   90.00
#
_symmetry.space_group_name_H-M   'P 1'
#
loop_
_entity.id
_entity.type
_entity.pdbx_description
1 polymer ?
#
loop_
_entity_poly.entity_id
_entity_poly.type
_entity_poly.pdbx_seq_one_letter_code
_entity_poly.pdbx_strand_id
1 'polypeptide(L)'
;MLARLGATRLLEIRQALRLTPQASRSFSTALNYHLNSPDNNPDLPWEFTASNKEKVKEIISHYPSNYKQSAVIPLLDLAQQQHGGWLPVSAMNA
;
A
#
# COMPACT_ATOMS: atom_id res chain seq x y z
N MET A 1 -50.62 33.55 26.67
CA MET A 1 -50.14 33.12 25.34
C MET A 1 -48.64 33.38 25.16
N LEU A 2 -47.77 32.89 26.06
CA LEU A 2 -46.32 33.19 26.04
C LEU A 2 -45.45 31.97 26.42
N ALA A 3 -45.98 30.75 26.26
CA ALA A 3 -45.25 29.52 26.60
C ALA A 3 -45.22 28.50 25.43
N ARG A 4 -45.34 28.99 24.19
CA ARG A 4 -45.21 28.15 22.98
C ARG A 4 -44.18 28.65 21.96
N LEU A 5 -43.37 29.66 22.32
CA LEU A 5 -42.35 30.25 21.43
C LEU A 5 -40.90 29.97 21.85
N GLY A 6 -40.67 29.32 23.01
CA GLY A 6 -39.32 28.99 23.49
C GLY A 6 -38.82 27.60 23.12
N ALA A 7 -39.72 26.64 22.87
CA ALA A 7 -39.35 25.24 22.65
C ALA A 7 -38.95 24.93 21.20
N THR A 8 -39.30 25.78 20.23
CA THR A 8 -38.96 25.59 18.82
C THR A 8 -37.56 26.07 18.46
N ARG A 9 -37.00 27.06 19.18
CA ARG A 9 -35.63 27.55 18.93
C ARG A 9 -34.51 26.62 19.41
N LEU A 10 -34.76 25.76 20.42
CA LEU A 10 -33.75 24.83 20.93
C LEU A 10 -33.67 23.50 20.16
N LEU A 11 -34.68 23.19 19.34
CA LEU A 11 -34.67 22.02 18.47
C LEU A 11 -33.95 22.28 17.14
N GLU A 12 -33.99 23.50 16.61
CA GLU A 12 -33.27 23.84 15.36
C GLU A 12 -31.75 23.89 15.53
N ILE A 13 -31.26 24.33 16.70
CA ILE A 13 -29.81 24.39 16.99
C ILE A 13 -29.17 22.98 17.02
N ARG A 14 -29.95 21.94 17.36
CA ARG A 14 -29.47 20.54 17.36
C ARG A 14 -29.47 19.90 15.96
N GLN A 15 -30.16 20.47 14.99
CA GLN A 15 -30.21 19.95 13.61
C GLN A 15 -29.09 20.52 12.72
N ALA A 16 -28.58 21.72 13.03
CA ALA A 16 -27.52 22.37 12.25
C ALA A 16 -26.13 21.66 12.34
N LEU A 17 -25.92 20.77 13.31
CA LEU A 17 -24.63 20.11 13.58
C LEU A 17 -24.58 18.62 13.18
N ARG A 18 -25.58 18.10 12.46
CA ARG A 18 -25.66 16.66 12.10
C ARG A 18 -25.58 16.34 10.61
N LEU A 19 -25.05 17.23 9.77
CA LEU A 19 -24.99 17.01 8.32
C LEU A 19 -23.65 17.35 7.66
N THR A 20 -22.53 17.09 8.34
CA THR A 20 -21.32 16.78 7.57
C THR A 20 -21.20 15.26 7.54
N PRO A 21 -21.57 14.59 6.43
CA PRO A 21 -21.13 13.22 6.23
C PRO A 21 -19.60 13.29 6.19
N GLN A 22 -18.97 12.91 7.30
CA GLN A 22 -17.55 12.70 7.35
C GLN A 22 -17.31 11.52 6.42
N ALA A 23 -16.98 11.80 5.16
CA ALA A 23 -16.66 10.78 4.19
C ALA A 23 -15.52 9.96 4.80
N SER A 24 -15.83 8.72 5.18
CA SER A 24 -14.84 7.72 5.52
C SER A 24 -13.99 7.55 4.26
N ARG A 25 -12.88 8.29 4.18
CA ARG A 25 -11.90 8.06 3.12
C ARG A 25 -11.37 6.65 3.36
N SER A 26 -11.67 5.74 2.44
CA SER A 26 -10.97 4.46 2.40
C SER A 26 -9.49 4.77 2.25
N PHE A 27 -8.70 4.53 3.29
CA PHE A 27 -7.25 4.75 3.26
C PHE A 27 -6.54 3.78 2.31
N SER A 28 -7.22 2.74 1.83
CA SER A 28 -6.73 1.82 0.82
C SER A 28 -7.46 2.04 -0.50
N THR A 29 -6.69 2.19 -1.57
CA THR A 29 -7.19 2.01 -2.94
C THR A 29 -7.50 0.53 -3.22
N ALA A 30 -6.94 -0.41 -2.44
CA ALA A 30 -7.19 -1.86 -2.47
C ALA A 30 -7.26 -2.43 -3.90
N LEU A 31 -6.41 -1.92 -4.79
CA LEU A 31 -6.35 -2.35 -6.17
C LEU A 31 -5.44 -3.56 -6.26
N ASN A 32 -5.93 -4.66 -6.83
CA ASN A 32 -5.13 -5.83 -7.16
C ASN A 32 -4.41 -5.67 -8.51
N TYR A 33 -4.21 -4.43 -8.96
CA TYR A 33 -3.54 -4.07 -10.21
C TYR A 33 -2.65 -2.83 -10.01
N HIS A 34 -1.62 -2.70 -10.83
CA HIS A 34 -0.67 -1.59 -10.78
C HIS A 34 -1.19 -0.37 -11.53
N LEU A 35 -0.93 0.81 -10.98
CA LEU A 35 -1.10 2.10 -11.67
C LEU A 35 0.27 2.78 -11.74
N ASN A 36 0.72 3.08 -12.96
CA ASN A 36 2.02 3.71 -13.15
C ASN A 36 2.09 5.08 -12.49
N SER A 37 3.15 5.28 -11.71
CA SER A 37 3.55 6.58 -11.18
C SER A 37 4.98 6.92 -11.62
N PRO A 38 5.43 8.18 -11.50
CA PRO A 38 6.80 8.55 -11.85
C PRO A 38 7.88 7.78 -11.07
N ASP A 39 7.57 7.37 -9.85
CA ASP A 39 8.43 6.64 -8.92
C ASP A 39 8.24 5.11 -8.95
N ASN A 40 7.13 4.61 -9.50
CA ASN A 40 6.83 3.18 -9.58
C ASN A 40 6.18 2.82 -10.93
N ASN A 41 7.01 2.37 -11.87
CA ASN A 41 6.60 1.89 -13.19
C ASN A 41 7.61 0.84 -13.68
N PRO A 42 7.22 -0.03 -14.64
CA PRO A 42 8.05 -1.16 -15.07
C PRO A 42 9.28 -0.74 -15.88
N ASP A 43 9.32 0.50 -16.39
CA ASP A 43 10.42 1.00 -17.23
C ASP A 43 11.60 1.51 -16.37
N LEU A 44 11.40 1.71 -15.06
CA LEU A 44 12.47 2.10 -14.15
C LEU A 44 13.46 0.94 -13.96
N PRO A 45 14.77 1.17 -14.15
CA PRO A 45 15.76 0.13 -13.90
C PRO A 45 15.83 -0.16 -12.40
N TRP A 46 15.77 -1.44 -12.06
CA TRP A 46 15.95 -1.92 -10.69
C TRP A 46 16.83 -3.16 -10.70
N GLU A 47 17.80 -3.21 -9.79
CA GLU A 47 18.62 -4.40 -9.58
C GLU A 47 19.01 -4.55 -8.11
N PHE A 48 19.32 -5.77 -7.68
CA PHE A 48 19.92 -6.01 -6.37
C PHE A 48 21.30 -5.33 -6.28
N THR A 49 21.61 -4.75 -5.13
CA THR A 49 22.97 -4.26 -4.83
C THR A 49 23.98 -5.41 -4.85
N ALA A 50 25.27 -5.11 -5.03
CA ALA A 50 26.32 -6.14 -5.07
C ALA A 50 26.29 -7.08 -3.85
N SER A 51 26.10 -6.53 -2.64
CA SER A 51 25.97 -7.33 -1.41
C SER A 51 24.73 -8.23 -1.43
N ASN A 52 23.60 -7.75 -1.95
CA ASN A 52 22.39 -8.57 -2.04
C ASN A 52 22.46 -9.60 -3.17
N LYS A 53 23.23 -9.37 -4.25
CA LYS A 53 23.46 -10.39 -5.30
C LYS A 53 24.11 -11.66 -4.75
N GLU A 54 24.95 -11.56 -3.71
CA GLU A 54 25.51 -12.73 -3.04
C GLU A 54 24.44 -13.50 -2.26
N LYS A 55 23.60 -12.79 -1.49
CA LYS A 55 22.45 -13.37 -0.79
C LYS A 55 21.44 -14.02 -1.73
N VAL A 56 21.22 -13.44 -2.91
CA VAL A 56 20.36 -14.03 -3.95
C VAL A 56 20.88 -15.42 -4.36
N LYS A 57 22.19 -15.56 -4.57
CA LYS A 57 22.80 -16.85 -4.91
C LYS A 57 22.65 -17.86 -3.78
N GLU A 58 22.85 -17.41 -2.54
CA GLU A 58 22.66 -18.24 -1.34
C GLU A 58 21.21 -18.72 -1.22
N ILE A 59 20.23 -17.82 -1.30
CA ILE A 59 18.80 -18.13 -1.24
C ILE A 59 18.43 -19.15 -2.32
N ILE A 60 18.85 -18.95 -3.57
CA ILE A 60 18.56 -19.87 -4.67
C ILE A 60 19.18 -21.25 -4.41
N SER A 61 20.36 -21.31 -3.77
CA SER A 61 21.06 -22.57 -3.49
C SER A 61 20.33 -23.48 -2.49
N HIS A 62 19.42 -22.94 -1.68
CA HIS A 62 18.60 -23.72 -0.76
C HIS A 62 17.52 -24.56 -1.48
N TYR A 63 17.22 -24.22 -2.74
CA TYR A 63 16.19 -24.88 -3.52
C TYR A 63 16.82 -25.67 -4.68
N PRO A 64 16.24 -26.82 -5.07
CA PRO A 64 16.77 -27.58 -6.19
C PRO A 64 16.62 -26.80 -7.51
N SER A 65 17.53 -27.05 -8.45
CA SER A 65 17.65 -26.26 -9.68
C SER A 65 16.38 -26.23 -10.54
N ASN A 66 15.60 -27.31 -10.53
CA ASN A 66 14.32 -27.42 -11.23
C ASN A 66 13.14 -26.72 -10.50
N TYR A 67 13.30 -26.32 -9.24
CA TYR A 67 12.28 -25.60 -8.45
C TYR A 67 12.81 -24.27 -7.89
N LYS A 68 13.62 -23.55 -8.67
CA LYS A 68 14.12 -22.21 -8.30
C LYS A 68 13.00 -21.20 -7.99
N GLN A 69 11.79 -21.39 -8.50
CA GLN A 69 10.63 -20.53 -8.21
C GLN A 69 10.25 -20.55 -6.72
N SER A 70 10.60 -21.60 -5.97
CA SER A 70 10.40 -21.64 -4.51
C SER A 70 11.17 -20.54 -3.77
N ALA A 71 12.21 -19.97 -4.40
CA ALA A 71 12.94 -18.83 -3.88
C ALA A 71 12.19 -17.48 -4.02
N VAL A 72 11.02 -17.43 -4.67
CA VAL A 72 10.36 -16.14 -4.99
C VAL A 72 10.00 -15.33 -3.74
N ILE A 73 9.51 -15.97 -2.68
CA ILE A 73 9.13 -15.29 -1.43
C ILE A 73 10.34 -14.64 -0.75
N PRO A 74 11.45 -15.37 -0.47
CA PRO A 74 12.62 -14.75 0.13
C PRO A 74 13.31 -13.72 -0.78
N LEU A 75 13.26 -13.88 -2.10
CA LEU A 75 13.80 -12.88 -3.03
C LEU A 75 12.98 -11.58 -3.03
N LEU A 76 11.65 -11.68 -3.01
CA LEU A 76 10.77 -10.51 -2.90
C LEU A 76 10.92 -9.82 -1.54
N ASP A 77 11.06 -10.59 -0.45
CA ASP A 77 11.35 -10.00 0.86
C ASP A 77 12.70 -9.25 0.88
N LEU A 78 13.74 -9.83 0.27
CA LEU A 78 15.04 -9.16 0.13
C LEU A 78 14.95 -7.86 -0.70
N ALA A 79 14.17 -7.87 -1.78
CA ALA A 79 13.92 -6.71 -2.60
C ALA A 79 13.17 -5.61 -1.82
N GLN A 80 12.18 -6.00 -1.01
CA GLN A 80 11.44 -5.11 -0.13
C GLN A 80 12.35 -4.44 0.91
N GLN A 81 13.25 -5.22 1.54
CA GLN A 81 14.24 -4.70 2.49
C GLN A 81 15.19 -3.71 1.82
N GLN A 82 15.68 -4.03 0.61
CA GLN A 82 16.58 -3.14 -0.13
C GLN A 82 15.92 -1.80 -0.51
N HIS A 83 14.64 -1.83 -0.84
CA HIS A 83 13.91 -0.67 -1.35
C HIS A 83 13.20 0.14 -0.26
N GLY A 84 13.60 -0.04 1.01
CA GLY A 84 13.10 0.78 2.12
C GLY A 84 11.73 0.36 2.65
N GLY A 85 11.35 -0.91 2.50
CA GLY A 85 10.17 -1.51 3.14
C GLY A 85 8.95 -1.70 2.25
N TRP A 86 9.03 -1.38 0.94
CA TRP A 86 7.97 -1.60 -0.04
C TRP A 86 8.53 -2.18 -1.35
N LEU A 87 7.64 -2.69 -2.22
CA LEU A 87 8.02 -3.37 -3.46
C LEU A 87 7.54 -2.60 -4.70
N PRO A 88 8.45 -2.03 -5.51
CA PRO A 88 8.09 -1.45 -6.80
C PRO A 88 7.88 -2.56 -7.85
N VAL A 89 7.10 -2.26 -8.89
CA VAL A 89 6.81 -3.22 -9.97
C VAL A 89 8.08 -3.60 -10.74
N SER A 90 9.05 -2.69 -10.85
CA SER A 90 10.35 -2.97 -11.47
C SER A 90 11.16 -4.02 -10.71
N ALA A 91 11.07 -4.06 -9.38
CA ALA A 91 11.74 -5.09 -8.57
C ALA A 91 11.14 -6.49 -8.77
N MET A 92 9.84 -6.58 -9.09
CA MET A 92 9.19 -7.84 -9.41
C MET A 92 9.62 -8.40 -10.78
N ASN A 93 10.11 -7.54 -11.67
CA ASN A 93 10.51 -7.88 -13.04
C ASN A 93 12.02 -8.14 -13.20
N ALA A 94 12.83 -7.84 -12.18
CA ALA A 94 14.29 -7.93 -12.21
C ALA A 94 14.81 -9.37 -12.14
#